data_AF-M4TG14-F1
#
_entry.id   AF-M4TG14-F1
#
_cell.length_a   1.000
_cell.length_b   1.000
_cell.length_c   1.000
_cell.angle_alpha   90.00
_cell.angle_beta   90.00
_cell.angle_gamma   90.00
#
_symmetry.space_group_name_H-M   'P 1'
#
loop_
_entity.id
_entity.type
_entity.pdbx_description
1 polymer ?
#
loop_
_entity_poly.entity_id
_entity_poly.type
_entity_poly.pdbx_seq_one_letter_code
_entity_poly.pdbx_strand_id
1 'polypeptide(L)'
;DKQVVTLVTQVEVAGDDQAFNNPTKPIGLFYTKEQAEQTMEEKGYKFVEDSGRGYRRVVPSPMPINIVELDSIETLIKHGTLVIAAGGGGIPVVKEEGNYKGVDAVIDKDKTSALLAAHLKSDQLIILTAVDYVYINYGKDNQEALGEVTVDEMNQHIADGQFAKGSM
;
A
#
# COMPACT_ATOMS: atom_id res chain seq x y z
N ASP A 1 -6.32 24.49 -20.31
CA ASP A 1 -6.10 23.04 -20.31
C ASP A 1 -4.83 22.67 -19.58
N LYS A 2 -4.85 21.62 -18.75
CA LYS A 2 -3.68 21.11 -18.03
C LYS A 2 -3.20 19.84 -18.73
N GLN A 3 -1.91 19.72 -19.02
CA GLN A 3 -1.33 18.50 -19.56
C GLN A 3 -1.45 17.38 -18.52
N VAL A 4 -1.77 16.17 -18.95
CA VAL A 4 -1.92 14.99 -18.08
C VAL A 4 -1.08 13.85 -18.62
N VAL A 5 -0.35 13.16 -17.75
CA VAL A 5 0.46 12.01 -18.13
C VAL A 5 0.40 10.93 -17.06
N THR A 6 0.40 9.67 -17.50
CA THR A 6 0.61 8.51 -16.64
C THR A 6 2.03 8.01 -16.84
N LEU A 7 2.78 7.90 -15.76
CA LEU A 7 4.11 7.30 -15.75
C LEU A 7 4.04 5.89 -15.19
N VAL A 8 4.63 4.93 -15.91
CA VAL A 8 4.97 3.63 -15.34
C VAL A 8 6.05 3.90 -14.28
N THR A 9 5.84 3.38 -13.07
CA THR A 9 6.69 3.68 -11.91
C THR A 9 7.17 2.40 -11.26
N GLN A 10 8.49 2.29 -11.08
CA GLN A 10 9.14 1.27 -10.28
C GLN A 10 9.42 1.83 -8.89
N VAL A 11 9.28 0.97 -7.88
CA VAL A 11 9.51 1.34 -6.49
C VAL A 11 10.45 0.31 -5.88
N GLU A 12 11.58 0.82 -5.42
CA GLU A 12 12.65 0.05 -4.81
C GLU A 12 12.22 -0.42 -3.42
N VAL A 13 12.49 -1.69 -3.13
CA VAL A 13 12.26 -2.34 -1.84
C VAL A 13 13.52 -3.10 -1.43
N ALA A 14 13.67 -3.39 -0.12
CA ALA A 14 14.83 -4.14 0.35
C ALA A 14 14.69 -5.62 -0.02
N GLY A 15 15.74 -6.23 -0.57
CA GLY A 15 15.75 -7.66 -0.91
C GLY A 15 15.63 -8.58 0.31
N ASP A 16 15.97 -8.09 1.50
CA ASP A 16 15.90 -8.78 2.78
C ASP A 16 14.71 -8.33 3.66
N ASP A 17 13.72 -7.63 3.09
CA ASP A 17 12.52 -7.22 3.82
C ASP A 17 11.79 -8.45 4.40
N GLN A 18 11.45 -8.38 5.69
CA GLN A 18 10.79 -9.48 6.40
C GLN A 18 9.42 -9.85 5.80
N ALA A 19 8.78 -8.92 5.08
CA ALA A 19 7.51 -9.15 4.40
C ALA A 19 7.59 -10.28 3.35
N PHE A 20 8.78 -10.57 2.79
CA PHE A 20 8.96 -11.71 1.89
C PHE A 20 8.77 -13.06 2.60
N ASN A 21 9.12 -13.13 3.88
CA ASN A 21 8.95 -14.35 4.68
C ASN A 21 7.54 -14.44 5.30
N ASN A 22 6.90 -13.29 5.53
CA ASN A 22 5.56 -13.19 6.12
C ASN A 22 4.60 -12.36 5.23
N PRO A 23 4.05 -12.94 4.15
CA PRO A 23 3.13 -12.24 3.28
C PRO A 23 1.78 -12.00 3.96
N THR A 24 1.32 -10.76 3.88
CA THR A 24 0.12 -10.29 4.61
C THR A 24 -0.88 -9.57 3.73
N LYS A 25 -0.49 -9.08 2.54
CA LYS A 25 -1.37 -8.27 1.70
C LYS A 25 -2.28 -9.16 0.86
N PRO A 26 -3.60 -9.14 1.09
CA PRO A 26 -4.51 -9.94 0.29
C PRO A 26 -4.66 -9.33 -1.11
N ILE A 27 -4.75 -10.17 -2.14
CA ILE A 27 -4.88 -9.80 -3.55
C ILE A 27 -5.90 -10.69 -4.27
N GLY A 28 -6.35 -10.24 -5.44
CA GLY A 28 -7.20 -11.04 -6.33
C GLY A 28 -8.60 -11.34 -5.78
N LEU A 29 -9.17 -12.43 -6.28
CA LEU A 29 -10.54 -12.88 -6.01
C LEU A 29 -10.71 -13.46 -4.60
N PHE A 30 -11.97 -13.58 -4.17
CA PHE A 30 -12.34 -14.36 -2.99
C PHE A 30 -12.49 -15.84 -3.37
N TYR A 31 -12.01 -16.71 -2.48
CA TYR A 31 -12.03 -18.17 -2.58
C TYR A 31 -12.86 -18.76 -1.44
N THR A 32 -13.48 -19.92 -1.66
CA THR A 32 -13.93 -20.75 -0.54
C THR A 32 -12.73 -21.35 0.18
N LYS A 33 -12.95 -21.90 1.37
CA LYS A 33 -11.90 -22.57 2.13
C LYS A 33 -11.29 -23.73 1.34
N GLU A 34 -12.13 -24.55 0.71
CA GLU A 34 -11.72 -25.73 -0.06
C GLU A 34 -10.90 -25.32 -1.28
N GLN A 35 -11.32 -24.27 -1.99
CA GLN A 35 -10.57 -23.76 -3.15
C GLN A 35 -9.22 -23.19 -2.76
N ALA A 36 -9.15 -22.49 -1.61
CA ALA A 36 -7.90 -21.98 -1.07
C ALA A 36 -6.97 -23.13 -0.70
N GLU A 37 -7.45 -24.13 0.05
CA GLU A 37 -6.68 -25.33 0.44
C GLU A 37 -6.12 -26.07 -0.76
N GLN A 38 -6.94 -26.33 -1.78
CA GLN A 38 -6.48 -26.96 -3.03
C GLN A 38 -5.39 -26.11 -3.72
N THR A 39 -5.58 -24.79 -3.81
CA THR A 39 -4.59 -23.90 -4.44
C THR A 39 -3.29 -23.83 -3.64
N MET A 40 -3.37 -23.91 -2.31
CA MET A 40 -2.19 -23.97 -1.44
C MET A 40 -1.36 -25.22 -1.71
N GLU A 41 -2.00 -26.39 -1.84
CA GLU A 41 -1.33 -27.65 -2.16
C GLU A 41 -0.71 -27.65 -3.56
N GLU A 42 -1.43 -27.13 -4.56
CA GLU A 42 -0.98 -27.16 -5.96
C GLU A 42 0.14 -26.15 -6.26
N LYS A 43 0.06 -24.94 -5.67
CA LYS A 43 0.90 -23.79 -6.08
C LYS A 43 1.77 -23.23 -4.97
N GLY A 44 1.61 -23.69 -3.73
CA GLY A 44 2.35 -23.17 -2.57
C GLY A 44 2.00 -21.72 -2.22
N TYR A 45 0.86 -21.21 -2.70
CA TYR A 45 0.40 -19.88 -2.32
C TYR A 45 -0.04 -19.85 -0.86
N LYS A 46 -0.06 -18.66 -0.26
CA LYS A 46 -0.60 -18.44 1.09
C LYS A 46 -1.94 -17.72 0.98
N PHE A 47 -2.87 -18.06 1.88
CA PHE A 47 -4.19 -17.45 1.94
C PHE A 47 -4.51 -17.01 3.37
N VAL A 48 -5.34 -15.98 3.50
CA VAL A 48 -5.93 -15.53 4.77
C VAL A 48 -7.43 -15.38 4.62
N GLU A 49 -8.16 -15.60 5.71
CA GLU A 49 -9.58 -15.28 5.77
C GLU A 49 -9.76 -13.76 5.84
N ASP A 50 -10.69 -13.22 5.05
CA ASP A 50 -10.97 -11.78 4.95
C ASP A 50 -12.35 -11.48 5.54
N SER A 51 -12.41 -11.49 6.88
CA SER A 51 -13.57 -11.04 7.69
C SER A 51 -14.91 -11.65 7.26
N GLY A 52 -14.97 -12.97 7.09
CA GLY A 52 -16.20 -13.69 6.69
C GLY A 52 -16.60 -13.53 5.22
N ARG A 53 -15.83 -12.82 4.40
CA ARG A 53 -16.07 -12.67 2.95
C ARG A 53 -15.46 -13.80 2.11
N GLY A 54 -14.75 -14.73 2.76
CA GLY A 54 -14.00 -15.82 2.14
C GLY A 54 -12.50 -15.68 2.35
N TYR A 55 -11.73 -16.41 1.56
CA TYR A 55 -10.27 -16.46 1.62
C TYR A 55 -9.65 -15.70 0.45
N ARG A 56 -8.51 -15.04 0.69
CA ARG A 56 -7.76 -14.35 -0.37
C ARG A 56 -6.30 -14.71 -0.34
N ARG A 57 -5.69 -14.81 -1.52
CA ARG A 57 -4.25 -15.03 -1.65
C ARG A 57 -3.53 -13.84 -1.03
N VAL A 58 -2.53 -14.12 -0.20
CA VAL A 58 -1.62 -13.09 0.31
C VAL A 58 -0.29 -13.13 -0.41
N VAL A 59 0.28 -11.95 -0.59
CA VAL A 59 1.61 -11.74 -1.16
C VAL A 59 2.45 -10.84 -0.24
N PRO A 60 3.78 -10.85 -0.40
CA PRO A 60 4.66 -9.93 0.31
C PRO A 60 4.23 -8.48 0.09
N SER A 61 4.34 -7.67 1.14
CA SER A 61 4.08 -6.23 1.09
C SER A 61 5.22 -5.47 1.76
N PRO A 62 6.40 -5.46 1.12
CA PRO A 62 7.59 -4.80 1.65
C PRO A 62 7.42 -3.27 1.72
N MET A 63 8.27 -2.63 2.50
CA MET A 63 8.29 -1.17 2.62
C MET A 63 8.92 -0.52 1.37
N PRO A 64 8.31 0.53 0.80
CA PRO A 64 8.94 1.29 -0.27
C PRO A 64 10.13 2.07 0.30
N ILE A 65 11.26 2.01 -0.40
CA ILE A 65 12.50 2.70 -0.01
C ILE A 65 12.75 3.91 -0.92
N ASN A 66 12.52 3.74 -2.22
CA ASN A 66 12.82 4.77 -3.21
C ASN A 66 11.91 4.62 -4.44
N ILE A 67 11.65 5.74 -5.13
CA ILE A 67 10.87 5.78 -6.37
C ILE A 67 11.85 5.99 -7.51
N VAL A 68 11.97 5.02 -8.42
CA VAL A 68 13.03 5.03 -9.44
C VAL A 68 12.85 6.20 -10.42
N GLU A 69 11.62 6.52 -10.80
CA GLU A 69 11.30 7.61 -11.72
C GLU A 69 11.02 8.95 -11.02
N LEU A 70 11.46 9.14 -9.77
CA LEU A 70 11.19 10.35 -8.98
C LEU A 70 11.60 11.65 -9.70
N ASP A 71 12.80 11.69 -10.28
CA ASP A 71 13.31 12.89 -10.99
C ASP A 71 12.44 13.25 -12.20
N SER A 72 11.92 12.25 -12.91
CA SER A 72 11.00 12.44 -14.03
C SER A 72 9.66 13.00 -13.56
N ILE A 73 9.11 12.45 -12.47
CA ILE A 73 7.87 12.93 -11.84
C ILE A 73 8.04 14.39 -11.41
N GLU A 74 9.12 14.71 -10.69
CA GLU A 74 9.44 16.07 -10.26
C GLU A 74 9.54 17.04 -11.43
N THR A 75 10.23 16.64 -12.49
CA THR A 75 10.42 17.48 -13.67
C THR A 75 9.07 17.83 -14.29
N LEU A 76 8.18 16.85 -14.47
CA LEU A 76 6.85 17.07 -15.04
C LEU A 76 5.97 17.95 -14.16
N ILE A 77 5.99 17.74 -12.84
CA ILE A 77 5.26 18.56 -11.87
C ILE A 77 5.74 20.01 -11.91
N LYS A 78 7.07 20.24 -11.92
CA LYS A 78 7.68 21.58 -12.02
C LYS A 78 7.26 22.32 -13.30
N HIS A 79 6.92 21.61 -14.37
CA HIS A 79 6.40 22.18 -15.62
C HIS A 79 4.86 22.32 -15.66
N GLY A 80 4.17 22.11 -14.53
CA GLY A 80 2.72 22.27 -14.43
C GLY A 80 1.88 21.10 -14.97
N THR A 81 2.51 19.95 -15.25
CA THR A 81 1.81 18.74 -15.70
C THR A 81 1.11 18.05 -14.52
N LEU A 82 -0.09 17.53 -14.74
CA LEU A 82 -0.74 16.59 -13.82
C LEU A 82 -0.17 15.19 -14.05
N VAL A 83 0.53 14.66 -13.06
CA VAL A 83 1.20 13.36 -13.15
C VAL A 83 0.42 12.30 -12.39
N ILE A 84 0.13 11.18 -13.05
CA ILE A 84 -0.35 9.95 -12.43
C ILE A 84 0.85 9.01 -12.36
N ALA A 85 1.28 8.65 -11.14
CA ALA A 85 2.44 7.80 -10.89
C ALA A 85 2.14 6.79 -9.78
N ALA A 86 3.04 5.83 -9.56
CA ALA A 86 2.94 4.82 -8.50
C ALA A 86 1.63 4.02 -8.53
N GLY A 87 1.08 3.79 -9.73
CA GLY A 87 -0.15 3.00 -9.91
C GLY A 87 -0.04 1.63 -9.22
N GLY A 88 -1.01 1.30 -8.36
CA GLY A 88 -1.01 0.05 -7.59
C GLY A 88 0.06 -0.05 -6.51
N GLY A 89 0.72 1.05 -6.14
CA GLY A 89 1.87 1.10 -5.25
C GLY A 89 3.23 1.12 -5.96
N GLY A 90 3.22 0.98 -7.30
CA GLY A 90 4.42 0.89 -8.14
C GLY A 90 4.88 -0.55 -8.35
N ILE A 91 5.69 -0.77 -9.40
CA ILE A 91 6.27 -2.07 -9.74
C ILE A 91 7.40 -2.35 -8.74
N PRO A 92 7.30 -3.38 -7.89
CA PRO A 92 8.34 -3.65 -6.89
C PRO A 92 9.62 -4.15 -7.55
N VAL A 93 10.73 -3.50 -7.22
CA VAL A 93 12.06 -3.87 -7.68
C VAL A 93 13.06 -3.91 -6.53
N VAL A 94 14.03 -4.80 -6.60
CA VAL A 94 15.22 -4.79 -5.74
C VAL A 94 16.41 -4.27 -6.54
N LYS A 95 17.31 -3.55 -5.88
CA LYS A 95 18.54 -3.06 -6.51
C LYS A 95 19.68 -4.02 -6.22
N GLU A 96 20.19 -4.66 -7.26
CA GLU A 96 21.29 -5.63 -7.21
C GLU A 96 22.37 -5.20 -8.21
N GLU A 97 23.61 -5.01 -7.75
CA GLU A 97 24.76 -4.67 -8.61
C GLU A 97 24.53 -3.46 -9.53
N GLY A 98 23.74 -2.48 -9.08
CA GLY A 98 23.41 -1.27 -9.83
C GLY A 98 22.26 -1.42 -10.84
N ASN A 99 21.67 -2.61 -10.97
CA ASN A 99 20.50 -2.88 -11.80
C ASN A 99 19.25 -3.07 -10.93
N TYR A 100 18.07 -2.87 -11.53
CA TYR A 100 16.79 -3.17 -10.89
C TYR A 100 16.23 -4.49 -11.40
N LYS A 101 15.77 -5.33 -10.48
CA LYS A 101 15.14 -6.61 -10.77
C LYS A 101 13.74 -6.65 -10.16
N GLY A 102 12.75 -7.00 -10.97
CA GLY A 102 11.38 -7.17 -10.51
C GLY A 102 11.25 -8.31 -9.49
N VAL A 103 10.41 -8.11 -8.49
CA VAL A 103 10.11 -9.12 -7.45
C VAL A 103 8.60 -9.29 -7.29
N ASP A 104 8.16 -10.50 -6.96
CA ASP A 104 6.74 -10.81 -6.78
C ASP A 104 6.23 -10.30 -5.41
N ALA A 105 5.82 -9.05 -5.38
CA ALA A 105 5.26 -8.39 -4.21
C ALA A 105 4.17 -7.38 -4.61
N VAL A 106 3.43 -6.87 -3.63
CA VAL A 106 2.55 -5.71 -3.80
C VAL A 106 2.89 -4.69 -2.73
N ILE A 107 3.37 -3.53 -3.15
CA ILE A 107 3.69 -2.44 -2.25
C ILE A 107 2.39 -1.73 -1.86
N ASP A 108 2.28 -1.34 -0.60
CA ASP A 108 1.13 -0.58 -0.16
C ASP A 108 1.12 0.82 -0.80
N LYS A 109 0.03 1.11 -1.52
CA LYS A 109 -0.14 2.36 -2.27
C LYS A 109 -0.05 3.60 -1.38
N ASP A 110 -0.57 3.54 -0.16
CA ASP A 110 -0.62 4.70 0.73
C ASP A 110 0.78 5.00 1.28
N LYS A 111 1.58 3.95 1.53
CA LYS A 111 3.00 4.08 1.88
C LYS A 111 3.84 4.65 0.73
N THR A 112 3.62 4.19 -0.50
CA THR A 112 4.31 4.76 -1.66
C THR A 112 3.89 6.22 -1.89
N SER A 113 2.61 6.55 -1.71
CA SER A 113 2.12 7.93 -1.79
C SER A 113 2.73 8.81 -0.70
N ALA A 114 2.87 8.32 0.53
CA ALA A 114 3.55 9.04 1.60
C ALA A 114 5.04 9.27 1.29
N LEU A 115 5.74 8.26 0.76
CA LEU A 115 7.13 8.40 0.31
C LEU A 115 7.25 9.45 -0.80
N LEU A 116 6.39 9.39 -1.82
CA LEU A 116 6.38 10.37 -2.91
C LEU A 116 6.11 11.78 -2.39
N ALA A 117 5.09 11.96 -1.54
CA ALA A 117 4.76 13.25 -0.95
C ALA A 117 5.92 13.84 -0.14
N ALA A 118 6.63 13.00 0.63
CA ALA A 118 7.81 13.41 1.39
C ALA A 118 8.95 13.88 0.48
N HIS A 119 9.25 13.14 -0.61
CA HIS A 119 10.27 13.54 -1.59
C HIS A 119 9.91 14.84 -2.31
N LEU A 120 8.66 14.95 -2.77
CA LEU A 120 8.15 16.15 -3.43
C LEU A 120 7.99 17.34 -2.48
N LYS A 121 8.14 17.13 -1.16
CA LYS A 121 7.85 18.11 -0.10
C LYS A 121 6.46 18.70 -0.27
N SER A 122 5.49 17.83 -0.55
CA SER A 122 4.10 18.24 -0.72
C SER A 122 3.56 18.82 0.59
N ASP A 123 2.80 19.90 0.50
CA ASP A 123 2.17 20.53 1.67
C ASP A 123 1.16 19.59 2.34
N GLN A 124 0.52 18.72 1.55
CA GLN A 124 -0.50 17.79 2.01
C GLN A 124 -0.42 16.45 1.28
N LEU A 125 -0.74 15.38 2.01
CA LEU A 125 -1.05 14.05 1.47
C LEU A 125 -2.53 13.77 1.71
N ILE A 126 -3.27 13.46 0.66
CA ILE A 126 -4.71 13.15 0.74
C ILE A 126 -4.92 11.70 0.33
N ILE A 127 -5.41 10.88 1.28
CA ILE A 127 -5.80 9.49 1.04
C ILE A 127 -7.34 9.44 0.96
N LEU A 128 -7.86 9.05 -0.20
CA LEU A 128 -9.29 8.89 -0.42
C LEU A 128 -9.70 7.44 -0.17
N THR A 129 -10.70 7.23 0.68
CA THR A 129 -11.23 5.90 1.07
C THR A 129 -12.75 5.87 1.01
N ALA A 130 -13.35 4.73 1.34
CA ALA A 130 -14.79 4.48 1.23
C ALA A 130 -15.63 5.02 2.42
N VAL A 131 -14.99 5.63 3.40
CA VAL A 131 -15.63 6.20 4.60
C VAL A 131 -15.29 7.69 4.70
N ASP A 132 -16.22 8.47 5.25
CA ASP A 132 -16.10 9.93 5.31
C ASP A 132 -15.02 10.41 6.31
N TYR A 133 -14.81 9.64 7.38
CA TYR A 133 -13.83 9.91 8.44
C TYR A 133 -13.07 8.63 8.79
N VAL A 134 -11.91 8.79 9.43
CA VAL A 134 -11.33 7.70 10.21
C VAL A 134 -12.15 7.57 11.50
N TYR A 135 -12.40 6.35 11.95
CA TYR A 135 -13.19 6.11 13.16
C TYR A 135 -12.40 5.30 14.17
N ILE A 136 -12.57 5.61 15.47
CA ILE A 136 -12.24 4.68 16.56
C ILE A 136 -13.46 3.85 16.91
N ASN A 137 -13.25 2.68 17.51
CA ASN A 137 -14.29 1.70 17.81
C ASN A 137 -15.16 1.36 16.58
N TYR A 138 -14.52 1.30 15.39
CA TYR A 138 -15.21 1.08 14.13
C TYR A 138 -16.10 -0.17 14.16
N GLY A 139 -17.36 -0.01 13.75
CA GLY A 139 -18.39 -1.05 13.76
C GLY A 139 -19.00 -1.37 15.12
N LYS A 140 -18.68 -0.64 16.19
CA LYS A 140 -19.23 -0.84 17.55
C LYS A 140 -20.24 0.24 17.92
N ASP A 141 -21.02 0.00 18.98
CA ASP A 141 -22.02 0.95 19.50
C ASP A 141 -21.41 2.30 19.92
N ASN A 142 -20.14 2.30 20.33
CA ASN A 142 -19.38 3.49 20.72
C ASN A 142 -18.41 3.97 19.63
N GLN A 143 -18.72 3.74 18.35
CA GLN A 143 -17.96 4.27 17.22
C GLN A 143 -17.95 5.80 17.23
N GLU A 144 -16.77 6.39 17.03
CA GLU A 144 -16.57 7.83 17.02
C GLU A 144 -15.75 8.27 15.81
N ALA A 145 -16.18 9.33 15.12
CA ALA A 145 -15.50 9.91 13.97
C ALA A 145 -14.35 10.82 14.44
N LEU A 146 -13.16 10.61 13.89
CA LEU A 146 -12.01 11.47 14.11
C LEU A 146 -12.04 12.63 13.11
N GLY A 147 -12.02 13.86 13.63
CA GLY A 147 -11.89 15.09 12.85
C GLY A 147 -10.44 15.54 12.74
N GLU A 148 -10.13 16.73 13.26
CA GLU A 148 -8.75 17.19 13.40
C GLU A 148 -8.09 16.49 14.58
N VAL A 149 -6.95 15.87 14.32
CA VAL A 149 -6.19 15.05 15.29
C VAL A 149 -4.70 15.29 15.13
N THR A 150 -3.98 15.09 16.22
CA THR A 150 -2.52 15.16 16.25
C THR A 150 -1.89 13.80 15.93
N VAL A 151 -0.59 13.82 15.58
CA VAL A 151 0.18 12.58 15.36
C VAL A 151 0.26 11.73 16.62
N ASP A 152 0.35 12.35 17.80
CA ASP A 152 0.45 11.63 19.07
C ASP A 152 -0.86 10.89 19.42
N GLU A 153 -2.01 11.53 19.19
CA GLU A 153 -3.32 10.88 19.35
C GLU A 153 -3.47 9.69 18.39
N MET A 154 -3.06 9.86 17.13
CA MET A 154 -3.11 8.78 16.14
C MET A 154 -2.18 7.62 16.51
N ASN A 155 -0.97 7.90 17.01
CA ASN A 155 -0.06 6.87 17.50
C ASN A 155 -0.65 6.09 18.68
N GLN A 156 -1.33 6.78 19.60
CA GLN A 156 -2.03 6.13 20.71
C GLN A 156 -3.15 5.23 20.19
N HIS A 157 -3.98 5.70 19.26
CA HIS A 157 -5.04 4.88 18.66
C HIS A 157 -4.51 3.66 17.89
N ILE A 158 -3.36 3.78 17.22
CA ILE A 158 -2.66 2.63 16.63
C ILE A 158 -2.24 1.63 17.71
N ALA A 159 -1.64 2.11 18.80
CA ALA A 159 -1.21 1.26 19.92
C ALA A 159 -2.40 0.56 20.60
N ASP A 160 -3.54 1.23 20.66
CA ASP A 160 -4.81 0.69 21.19
C ASP A 160 -5.51 -0.27 20.20
N GLY A 161 -4.96 -0.47 19.00
CA GLY A 161 -5.48 -1.39 18.00
C GLY A 161 -6.78 -0.93 17.35
N GLN A 162 -7.01 0.39 17.26
CA GLN A 162 -8.24 0.96 16.69
C GLN A 162 -8.38 0.75 15.18
N PHE A 163 -7.27 0.54 14.47
CA PHE A 163 -7.23 0.48 13.00
C PHE A 163 -6.93 -0.94 12.49
N ALA A 164 -7.76 -1.41 11.56
CA ALA A 164 -7.74 -2.79 11.09
C ALA A 164 -6.65 -3.02 10.03
N LYS A 165 -5.68 -3.87 10.38
CA LYS A 165 -4.56 -4.27 9.52
C LYS A 165 -5.00 -4.61 8.09
N GLY A 166 -4.32 -4.01 7.12
CA GLY A 166 -4.57 -4.24 5.69
C GLY A 166 -5.66 -3.36 5.09
N SER A 167 -6.31 -2.51 5.90
CA SER A 167 -7.34 -1.56 5.43
C SER A 167 -7.13 -0.13 5.94
N MET A 168 -7.01 0.06 7.26
CA MET A 168 -6.77 1.34 7.94
C MET A 168 -5.60 1.16 8.88
#